data_AF-A0A2V9ALX3-F1
#
_entry.id   AF-A0A2V9ALX3-F1
#
_cell.length_a   1.000
_cell.length_b   1.000
_cell.length_c   1.000
_cell.angle_alpha   90.00
_cell.angle_beta   90.00
_cell.angle_gamma   90.00
#
_symmetry.space_group_name_H-M   'P 1'
#
loop_
_entity.id
_entity.type
_entity.pdbx_description
1 polymer ?
#
loop_
_entity_poly.entity_id
_entity_poly.type
_entity_poly.pdbx_seq_one_letter_code
_entity_poly.pdbx_strand_id
1 'polypeptide(L)'
;MLGPDAKGDLSMKLGVFTPVFVKLTLDQVVAKARSLPGVTAIEVATGGWPGKDHVDVDSLLASPHKAEDFRSQIQDAGLTISALSCHGNPMHPNQAMAREHDDAFRKSVRLAQLLRVPVVVTFSGCPGDSDGAKCP
;
A
#
# COMPACT_ATOMS: atom_id res chain seq x y z
N MET A 1 30.97 -14.92 13.20
CA MET A 1 30.12 -15.96 13.81
C MET A 1 28.77 -15.33 14.08
N LEU A 2 27.72 -15.76 13.36
CA LEU A 2 26.34 -15.40 13.71
C LEU A 2 25.89 -16.36 14.81
N GLY A 3 25.34 -15.83 15.90
CA GLY A 3 24.92 -16.60 17.06
C GLY A 3 23.70 -17.51 16.78
N PRO A 4 23.39 -18.43 17.70
CA PRO A 4 22.34 -19.44 17.54
C PRO A 4 20.91 -18.91 17.33
N ASP A 5 20.69 -17.59 17.48
CA ASP A 5 19.38 -16.93 17.30
C ASP A 5 19.11 -16.42 15.88
N ALA A 6 19.99 -16.70 14.91
CA ALA A 6 19.84 -16.25 13.51
C ALA A 6 18.88 -17.10 12.65
N LYS A 7 17.93 -17.82 13.27
CA LYS A 7 16.77 -18.38 12.57
C LYS A 7 15.57 -17.53 12.93
N GLY A 8 15.33 -16.47 12.15
CA GLY A 8 14.05 -15.77 12.18
C GLY A 8 12.92 -16.80 12.04
N ASP A 9 11.82 -16.58 12.75
CA ASP A 9 10.62 -17.41 12.65
C ASP A 9 10.30 -17.69 11.17
N LEU A 10 10.44 -18.96 10.77
CA LEU A 10 10.22 -19.46 9.41
C LEU A 10 8.72 -19.58 9.08
N SER A 11 7.83 -19.14 9.98
CA SER A 11 6.39 -19.15 9.74
C SER A 11 6.00 -18.14 8.66
N MET A 12 5.17 -18.58 7.70
CA MET A 12 4.60 -17.67 6.70
C MET A 12 3.67 -16.66 7.38
N LYS A 13 3.88 -15.37 7.10
CA LYS A 13 2.96 -14.31 7.54
C LYS A 13 1.73 -14.29 6.65
N LEU A 14 0.54 -14.35 7.25
CA LEU A 14 -0.73 -14.14 6.54
C LEU A 14 -1.08 -12.65 6.56
N GLY A 15 -1.39 -12.11 5.38
CA GLY A 15 -1.74 -10.71 5.19
C GLY A 15 -3.13 -10.51 4.59
N VAL A 16 -3.72 -9.33 4.83
CA VAL A 16 -4.98 -8.92 4.21
C VAL A 16 -4.78 -7.65 3.40
N PHE A 17 -5.28 -7.66 2.15
CA PHE A 17 -5.34 -6.47 1.30
C PHE A 17 -6.54 -5.60 1.69
N THR A 18 -6.26 -4.45 2.30
CA THR A 18 -7.25 -3.63 3.00
C THR A 18 -8.42 -3.11 2.15
N PRO A 19 -8.35 -2.92 0.82
CA PRO A 19 -9.51 -2.47 0.01
C PRO A 19 -10.74 -3.36 0.06
N VAL A 20 -10.60 -4.64 0.44
CA VAL A 20 -11.78 -5.49 0.72
C VAL A 20 -12.65 -4.94 1.85
N PHE A 21 -12.13 -3.99 2.63
CA PHE A 21 -12.78 -3.31 3.75
C PHE A 21 -13.04 -1.82 3.50
N VAL A 22 -13.14 -1.36 2.24
CA VAL A 22 -13.31 0.07 1.88
C VAL A 22 -14.38 0.86 2.66
N LYS A 23 -15.38 0.19 3.24
CA LYS A 23 -16.44 0.81 4.05
C LYS A 23 -16.06 1.00 5.53
N LEU A 24 -14.88 0.56 5.94
CA LEU A 24 -14.38 0.62 7.30
C LEU A 24 -13.34 1.75 7.43
N THR A 25 -13.25 2.34 8.61
CA THR A 25 -12.11 3.21 8.94
C THR A 25 -10.84 2.38 9.13
N LEU A 26 -9.66 3.02 9.09
CA LEU A 26 -8.39 2.35 9.40
C LEU A 26 -8.44 1.60 10.74
N ASP A 27 -8.96 2.23 11.80
CA ASP A 27 -9.09 1.61 13.13
C ASP A 27 -9.93 0.34 13.09
N GLN A 28 -11.03 0.37 12.34
CA GLN A 28 -11.90 -0.79 12.15
C GLN A 28 -11.22 -1.88 11.32
N VAL A 29 -10.44 -1.51 10.31
CA VAL A 29 -9.61 -2.45 9.53
C VAL A 29 -8.56 -3.12 10.40
N VAL A 30 -7.85 -2.35 11.23
CA VAL A 30 -6.85 -2.87 12.18
C VAL A 30 -7.52 -3.84 13.16
N ALA A 31 -8.66 -3.45 13.75
CA ALA A 31 -9.41 -4.32 14.65
C ALA A 31 -9.88 -5.60 13.95
N LYS A 32 -10.35 -5.49 12.69
CA LYS A 32 -10.79 -6.63 11.89
C LYS A 32 -9.64 -7.56 11.53
N ALA A 33 -8.49 -7.04 11.12
CA ALA A 33 -7.31 -7.82 10.79
C ALA A 33 -6.83 -8.63 12.02
N ARG A 34 -6.78 -8.01 13.19
CA ARG A 34 -6.43 -8.69 14.45
C ARG A 34 -7.44 -9.77 14.85
N SER A 35 -8.70 -9.63 14.47
CA SER A 35 -9.72 -10.64 14.78
C SER A 35 -9.64 -11.87 13.89
N LEU A 36 -8.86 -11.84 12.80
CA LEU A 36 -8.72 -12.94 11.85
C LEU A 36 -7.57 -13.86 12.30
N PRO A 37 -7.82 -15.17 12.54
CA PRO A 37 -6.77 -16.10 12.98
C PRO A 37 -5.58 -16.14 12.02
N GLY A 38 -4.38 -15.96 12.57
CA GLY A 38 -3.11 -16.03 11.82
C GLY A 38 -2.74 -14.77 11.02
N VAL A 39 -3.65 -13.80 10.86
CA VAL A 39 -3.34 -12.54 10.17
C VAL A 39 -2.39 -11.70 11.03
N THR A 40 -1.24 -11.38 10.46
CA THR A 40 -0.16 -10.60 11.10
C THR A 40 0.35 -9.47 10.21
N ALA A 41 -0.22 -9.31 9.02
CA ALA A 41 0.14 -8.26 8.09
C ALA A 41 -1.07 -7.64 7.39
N ILE A 42 -0.91 -6.41 6.92
CA ILE A 42 -1.86 -5.71 6.06
C ILE A 42 -1.16 -5.11 4.85
N GLU A 43 -1.85 -5.10 3.72
CA GLU A 43 -1.45 -4.39 2.50
C GLU A 43 -2.37 -3.20 2.29
N VAL A 44 -1.80 -2.00 2.21
CA VAL A 44 -2.54 -0.74 2.24
C VAL A 44 -2.59 -0.13 0.85
N ALA A 45 -3.80 0.13 0.34
CA ALA A 45 -3.96 0.85 -0.91
C ALA A 45 -3.62 2.34 -0.75
N THR A 46 -2.92 2.89 -1.74
CA THR A 46 -2.36 4.25 -1.71
C THR A 46 -2.72 5.06 -2.96
N GLY A 47 -3.50 4.50 -3.88
CA GLY A 47 -3.94 5.17 -5.10
C GLY A 47 -4.31 4.20 -6.22
N GLY A 48 -4.68 4.78 -7.37
CA GLY A 48 -5.22 4.03 -8.50
C GLY A 48 -6.60 3.45 -8.21
N TRP A 49 -6.96 2.35 -8.87
CA TRP A 49 -8.26 1.70 -8.73
C TRP A 49 -8.58 1.19 -7.31
N PRO A 50 -7.62 0.68 -6.52
CA PRO A 50 -7.89 0.27 -5.15
C PRO A 50 -8.19 1.44 -4.20
N GLY A 51 -8.00 2.69 -4.64
CA GLY A 51 -8.23 3.87 -3.81
C GLY A 51 -7.17 4.10 -2.75
N LYS A 52 -7.53 4.88 -1.73
CA LYS A 52 -6.66 5.24 -0.59
C LYS A 52 -7.45 5.44 0.71
N ASP A 53 -8.58 4.76 0.86
CA ASP A 53 -9.56 5.02 1.93
C ASP A 53 -9.03 4.82 3.35
N HIS A 54 -7.97 4.00 3.51
CA HIS A 54 -7.34 3.73 4.81
C HIS A 54 -6.05 4.52 5.05
N VAL A 55 -5.66 5.45 4.17
CA VAL A 55 -4.43 6.23 4.31
C VAL A 55 -4.52 7.59 3.62
N ASP A 56 -4.21 8.65 4.35
CA ASP A 56 -4.07 9.99 3.78
C ASP A 56 -2.63 10.22 3.27
N VAL A 57 -2.36 9.73 2.06
CA VAL A 57 -1.03 9.75 1.44
C VAL A 57 -0.39 11.14 1.46
N ASP A 58 -1.15 12.19 1.14
CA ASP A 58 -0.63 13.54 1.03
C ASP A 58 -0.26 14.11 2.41
N SER A 59 -1.10 13.85 3.43
CA SER A 59 -0.84 14.23 4.82
C SER A 59 0.38 13.52 5.41
N LEU A 60 0.57 12.23 5.09
CA LEU A 60 1.74 11.47 5.55
C LEU A 60 3.03 11.91 4.85
N LEU A 61 2.98 12.22 3.55
CA LEU A 61 4.13 12.75 2.82
C LEU A 61 4.55 14.14 3.31
N ALA A 62 3.59 14.95 3.76
CA ALA A 62 3.85 16.29 4.28
C ALA A 62 4.42 16.31 5.71
N SER A 63 4.31 15.20 6.46
CA SER A 63 4.75 15.15 7.86
C SER A 63 5.34 13.79 8.24
N PRO A 64 6.67 13.70 8.44
CA PRO A 64 7.32 12.48 8.94
C PRO A 64 6.76 12.01 10.27
N HIS A 65 6.30 12.92 11.13
CA HIS A 65 5.66 12.57 12.39
C HIS A 65 4.34 11.83 12.17
N LYS A 66 3.47 12.31 11.27
CA LYS A 66 2.22 11.61 10.94
C LYS A 66 2.48 10.24 10.32
N ALA A 67 3.51 10.13 9.48
CA ALA A 67 3.91 8.85 8.89
C ALA A 67 4.37 7.86 9.97
N GLU A 68 5.12 8.33 10.97
CA GLU A 68 5.53 7.51 12.11
C GLU A 68 4.34 7.12 13.00
N ASP A 69 3.40 8.03 13.26
CA ASP A 69 2.19 7.72 14.03
C ASP A 69 1.34 6.65 13.34
N PHE A 70 1.13 6.79 12.02
CA PHE A 70 0.42 5.80 11.20
C PHE A 70 1.12 4.43 11.26
N ARG A 71 2.44 4.41 11.12
CA ARG A 71 3.25 3.18 11.23
C ARG A 71 3.15 2.54 12.61
N SER A 72 3.23 3.35 13.66
CA SER A 72 3.18 2.92 15.06
C SER A 72 1.81 2.36 15.41
N GLN A 73 0.72 3.02 15.00
CA GLN A 73 -0.65 2.52 15.20
C GLN A 73 -0.84 1.08 14.71
N ILE A 74 -0.25 0.75 13.56
CA ILE A 74 -0.34 -0.59 12.96
C ILE A 74 0.60 -1.57 13.68
N GLN A 75 1.81 -1.14 14.05
CA GLN A 75 2.77 -1.96 14.79
C GLN A 75 2.30 -2.30 16.21
N ASP A 76 1.73 -1.33 16.93
CA ASP A 76 1.20 -1.50 18.30
C ASP A 76 0.00 -2.46 18.31
N ALA A 77 -0.69 -2.58 17.18
CA ALA A 77 -1.73 -3.58 16.95
C ALA A 77 -1.19 -5.01 16.72
N GLY A 78 0.13 -5.19 16.65
CA GLY A 78 0.79 -6.46 16.31
C GLY A 78 0.78 -6.78 14.83
N LEU A 79 0.53 -5.79 13.96
CA LEU A 79 0.48 -5.95 12.51
C LEU A 79 1.71 -5.33 11.86
N THR A 80 2.09 -5.87 10.70
CA THR A 80 3.10 -5.27 9.81
C THR A 80 2.44 -4.76 8.54
N ILE A 81 2.90 -3.64 7.98
CA ILE A 81 2.54 -3.26 6.61
C ILE A 81 3.42 -4.09 5.66
N SER A 82 2.85 -5.08 4.97
CA SER A 82 3.61 -5.95 4.06
C SER A 82 3.97 -5.27 2.75
N ALA A 83 3.06 -4.45 2.22
CA ALA A 83 3.24 -3.70 1.00
C ALA A 83 2.28 -2.49 0.95
N LEU A 84 2.64 -1.51 0.12
CA LEU A 84 1.72 -0.48 -0.35
C LEU A 84 1.25 -0.84 -1.75
N SER A 85 -0.02 -0.63 -2.05
CA SER A 85 -0.58 -1.00 -3.36
C SER A 85 -1.10 0.21 -4.09
N CYS A 86 -0.66 0.36 -5.34
CA CYS A 86 -1.06 1.42 -6.24
C CYS A 86 -1.32 0.79 -7.62
N HIS A 87 -2.49 0.20 -7.78
CA HIS A 87 -2.85 -0.44 -9.05
C HIS A 87 -3.45 0.65 -9.94
N GLY A 88 -2.64 1.15 -10.87
CA GLY A 88 -3.06 2.12 -11.87
C GLY A 88 -2.52 1.74 -13.24
N ASN A 89 -2.71 2.65 -14.18
CA ASN A 89 -2.15 2.55 -15.54
C ASN A 89 -1.51 3.89 -15.93
N PRO A 90 -0.25 4.12 -15.55
CA PRO A 90 0.53 5.28 -16.01
C PRO A 90 0.74 5.31 -17.54
N MET A 91 0.51 4.19 -18.23
CA MET A 91 0.61 4.06 -19.68
C MET A 91 -0.73 4.29 -20.40
N HIS A 92 -1.79 4.66 -19.68
CA HIS A 92 -3.13 4.77 -20.25
C HIS A 92 -3.19 5.83 -21.39
N PRO A 93 -3.90 5.59 -22.51
CA PRO A 93 -3.96 6.57 -23.61
C PRO A 93 -4.60 7.91 -23.23
N ASN A 94 -5.61 7.87 -22.35
CA ASN A 94 -6.11 9.07 -21.67
C ASN A 94 -5.02 9.67 -20.77
N GLN A 95 -4.45 10.79 -21.23
CA GLN A 95 -3.37 11.52 -20.58
C GLN A 95 -3.70 12.01 -19.16
N ALA A 96 -4.96 12.35 -18.88
CA ALA A 96 -5.35 12.78 -17.53
C ALA A 96 -5.25 11.61 -16.55
N MET A 97 -5.78 10.44 -16.95
CA MET A 97 -5.69 9.21 -16.14
C MET A 97 -4.25 8.72 -16.00
N ALA A 98 -3.45 8.77 -17.08
CA ALA A 98 -2.03 8.41 -17.02
C ALA A 98 -1.26 9.25 -16.01
N ARG A 99 -1.47 10.58 -16.04
CA ARG A 99 -0.84 11.52 -15.10
C ARG A 99 -1.28 11.27 -13.66
N GLU A 100 -2.59 11.10 -13.43
CA GLU A 100 -3.12 10.78 -12.10
C GLU A 100 -2.50 9.51 -11.52
N HIS A 101 -2.40 8.46 -12.33
CA HIS A 101 -1.82 7.18 -11.92
C HIS A 101 -0.29 7.23 -11.75
N ASP A 102 0.44 7.98 -12.58
CA ASP A 102 1.89 8.22 -12.40
C ASP A 102 2.16 8.99 -11.09
N ASP A 103 1.39 10.05 -10.84
CA ASP A 103 1.50 10.85 -9.62
C ASP A 103 1.20 10.01 -8.37
N ALA A 104 0.14 9.19 -8.41
CA ALA A 104 -0.18 8.26 -7.34
C ALA A 104 0.98 7.28 -7.10
N PHE A 105 1.53 6.66 -8.14
CA PHE A 105 2.65 5.74 -8.03
C PHE A 105 3.88 6.39 -7.41
N ARG A 106 4.30 7.58 -7.88
CA ARG A 106 5.45 8.31 -7.33
C ARG A 106 5.25 8.66 -5.85
N LYS A 107 4.04 9.05 -5.46
CA LYS A 107 3.69 9.31 -4.06
C LYS A 107 3.76 8.04 -3.24
N SER A 108 3.25 6.91 -3.73
CA SER A 108 3.34 5.60 -3.07
C SER A 108 4.79 5.16 -2.84
N VAL A 109 5.67 5.35 -3.82
CA VAL A 109 7.11 5.04 -3.68
C VAL A 109 7.77 5.88 -2.59
N ARG A 110 7.49 7.20 -2.58
CA ARG A 110 8.01 8.10 -1.52
C ARG A 110 7.46 7.74 -0.14
N LEU A 111 6.17 7.40 -0.07
CA LEU A 111 5.51 7.00 1.17
C LEU A 111 6.08 5.67 1.68
N ALA A 112 6.38 4.71 0.80
CA ALA A 112 7.01 3.44 1.15
C ALA A 112 8.34 3.67 1.87
N GLN A 113 9.14 4.62 1.40
CA GLN A 113 10.39 5.01 2.06
C GLN A 113 10.14 5.56 3.47
N LEU A 114 9.18 6.47 3.65
CA LEU A 114 8.86 7.04 4.97
C LEU A 114 8.34 5.98 5.95
N LEU A 115 7.45 5.10 5.47
CA LEU A 115 6.86 4.03 6.28
C LEU A 115 7.77 2.82 6.46
N ARG A 116 8.94 2.81 5.82
CA ARG A 116 9.90 1.69 5.81
C ARG A 116 9.28 0.39 5.29
N VAL A 117 8.43 0.51 4.27
CA VAL A 117 7.78 -0.61 3.59
C VAL A 117 8.60 -0.97 2.36
N PRO A 118 9.07 -2.21 2.21
CA PRO A 118 10.02 -2.57 1.16
C PRO A 118 9.39 -2.76 -0.23
N VAL A 119 8.07 -2.89 -0.31
CA VAL A 119 7.36 -3.29 -1.54
C VAL A 119 6.24 -2.31 -1.87
N VAL A 120 6.20 -1.89 -3.13
CA VAL A 120 5.04 -1.23 -3.75
C VAL A 120 4.49 -2.14 -4.84
N VAL A 121 3.26 -2.62 -4.69
CA VAL A 121 2.56 -3.46 -5.66
C VAL A 121 1.88 -2.56 -6.70
N THR A 122 2.08 -2.90 -7.97
CA THR A 122 1.55 -2.15 -9.12
C THR A 122 0.96 -3.11 -10.15
N PHE A 123 0.20 -2.56 -11.10
CA PHE A 123 -0.06 -3.23 -12.36
C PHE A 123 0.89 -2.69 -13.42
N SER A 124 1.22 -3.53 -14.41
CA SER A 124 2.07 -3.15 -15.54
C SER A 124 1.52 -1.97 -16.36
N GLY A 125 0.21 -1.73 -16.25
CA GLY A 125 -0.51 -0.86 -17.16
C GLY A 125 -0.75 -1.53 -18.51
N CYS A 126 -1.48 -0.83 -19.37
CA CYS A 126 -1.76 -1.22 -20.75
C CYS A 126 -1.77 0.05 -21.61
N PRO A 127 -0.83 0.19 -22.57
CA PRO A 127 -0.81 1.32 -23.50
C PRO A 127 -1.90 1.16 -24.56
N GLY A 128 -2.13 2.22 -25.32
CA GLY A 128 -2.98 2.15 -26.51
C GLY A 128 -2.23 1.52 -27.68
N ASP A 129 -2.98 1.09 -28.68
CA ASP A 129 -2.46 0.50 -29.92
C ASP A 129 -1.81 1.53 -30.88
N SER A 130 -2.05 2.82 -30.64
CA SER A 130 -1.63 3.93 -31.51
C SER A 130 -1.73 5.28 -30.78
N ASP A 131 -1.15 6.34 -31.36
CA ASP A 131 -1.20 7.71 -30.82
C ASP A 131 -2.63 8.27 -30.68
N GLY A 132 -3.58 7.75 -31.48
CA GLY A 132 -4.99 8.15 -31.46
C GLY A 132 -5.86 7.34 -30.50
N ALA A 133 -5.29 6.35 -29.81
CA ALA A 133 -6.05 5.47 -28.93
C ALA A 133 -6.70 6.25 -27.78
N LYS A 134 -7.92 5.84 -27.40
CA LYS A 134 -8.65 6.38 -26.25
C LYS A 134 -8.80 5.37 -25.11
N CYS A 135 -8.58 4.10 -25.43
CA CYS A 135 -8.71 2.96 -24.54
C CYS A 135 -7.42 2.12 -24.63
N PRO A 136 -7.03 1.44 -23.55
CA PRO A 136 -5.95 0.45 -23.57
C PRO A 136 -6.23 -0.75 -24.47
#